data_AF-A0A9X1HFJ3-F1
#
_entry.id   AF-A0A9X1HFJ3-F1
#
_cell.length_a   1.000
_cell.length_b   1.000
_cell.length_c   1.000
_cell.angle_alpha   90.00
_cell.angle_beta   90.00
_cell.angle_gamma   90.00
#
_symmetry.space_group_name_H-M   'P 1'
#
loop_
_entity.id
_entity.type
_entity.pdbx_description
1 polymer ?
#
loop_
_entity_poly.entity_id
_entity_poly.type
_entity_poly.pdbx_seq_one_letter_code
_entity_poly.pdbx_strand_id
1 'polypeptide(L)'
;MMKKIILTALLSMAIYSVKAQNSQELEAIKALDTLTEPTKSAPVKNESEIGNAINIIKKITILNSQYSTLLNNYEKNDQNDKLSQETLYLKFLLSEISSIYSKGVFFLKKDNMISQSEKDSYEKIYNTTITESLEDFDFVLRIIRNENIQMSNKKIIAVVEDIKSKQFQRRDTMSFYNEKISSDSDYKKLNQNVKQPNKH
;
A
#
# COMPACT_ATOMS: atom_id res chain seq x y z
N MET A 1 -34.99 4.86 -0.51
CA MET A 1 -34.48 4.23 -1.75
C MET A 1 -33.11 4.77 -2.18
N MET A 2 -32.87 6.09 -2.16
CA MET A 2 -31.56 6.69 -2.52
C MET A 2 -30.34 6.20 -1.70
N LYS A 3 -30.48 5.99 -0.38
CA LYS A 3 -29.38 5.51 0.48
C LYS A 3 -28.83 4.13 0.06
N LYS A 4 -29.69 3.23 -0.44
CA LYS A 4 -29.27 1.90 -0.92
C LYS A 4 -28.50 2.00 -2.24
N ILE A 5 -28.93 2.87 -3.15
CA ILE A 5 -28.29 3.06 -4.48
C ILE A 5 -26.89 3.65 -4.34
N ILE A 6 -26.71 4.65 -3.47
CA ILE A 6 -25.38 5.24 -3.18
C ILE A 6 -24.45 4.20 -2.54
N LEU A 7 -24.99 3.37 -1.62
CA LEU A 7 -24.23 2.32 -0.95
C LEU A 7 -23.77 1.23 -1.92
N THR A 8 -24.65 0.78 -2.83
CA THR A 8 -24.29 -0.22 -3.85
C THR A 8 -23.27 0.34 -4.86
N ALA A 9 -23.36 1.63 -5.21
CA ALA A 9 -22.38 2.29 -6.08
C ALA A 9 -21.00 2.41 -5.41
N LEU A 10 -20.94 2.76 -4.11
CA LEU A 10 -19.70 2.83 -3.34
C LEU A 10 -19.07 1.44 -3.14
N LEU A 11 -19.88 0.41 -2.84
CA LEU A 11 -19.39 -0.97 -2.72
C LEU A 11 -18.87 -1.51 -4.06
N SER A 12 -19.57 -1.27 -5.15
CA SER A 12 -19.12 -1.71 -6.48
C SER A 12 -17.87 -0.97 -6.95
N MET A 13 -17.74 0.33 -6.66
CA MET A 13 -16.48 1.06 -6.83
C MET A 13 -15.37 0.47 -5.98
N ALA A 14 -15.61 0.19 -4.68
CA ALA A 14 -14.62 -0.40 -3.80
C ALA A 14 -14.14 -1.77 -4.29
N ILE A 15 -15.06 -2.65 -4.73
CA ILE A 15 -14.73 -3.98 -5.25
C ILE A 15 -13.95 -3.90 -6.58
N TYR A 16 -14.35 -3.00 -7.49
CA TYR A 16 -13.65 -2.80 -8.75
C TYR A 16 -12.24 -2.22 -8.53
N SER A 17 -12.11 -1.28 -7.59
CA SER A 17 -10.83 -0.70 -7.15
C SER A 17 -9.89 -1.78 -6.62
N VAL A 18 -10.40 -2.66 -5.74
CA VAL A 18 -9.62 -3.77 -5.16
C VAL A 18 -9.12 -4.74 -6.24
N LYS A 19 -9.93 -5.05 -7.26
CA LYS A 19 -9.49 -5.94 -8.34
C LYS A 19 -8.37 -5.32 -9.19
N ALA A 20 -8.47 -4.03 -9.52
CA ALA A 20 -7.45 -3.29 -10.25
C ALA A 20 -6.18 -3.04 -9.41
N GLN A 21 -6.32 -2.89 -8.09
CA GLN A 21 -5.20 -2.72 -7.16
C GLN A 21 -4.42 -4.04 -6.98
N ASN A 22 -5.10 -5.18 -6.85
CA ASN A 22 -4.45 -6.49 -6.79
C ASN A 22 -3.59 -6.79 -8.04
N SER A 23 -4.00 -6.34 -9.23
CA SER A 23 -3.15 -6.45 -10.42
C SER A 23 -1.91 -5.57 -10.35
N GLN A 24 -2.02 -4.36 -9.80
CA GLN A 24 -0.87 -3.47 -9.63
C GLN A 24 0.13 -4.00 -8.60
N GLU A 25 -0.34 -4.56 -7.48
CA GLU A 25 0.50 -5.23 -6.48
C GLU A 25 1.25 -6.41 -7.13
N LEU A 26 0.56 -7.22 -7.94
CA LEU A 26 1.15 -8.37 -8.62
C LEU A 26 2.17 -7.95 -9.69
N GLU A 27 1.91 -6.87 -10.43
CA GLU A 27 2.86 -6.29 -11.39
C GLU A 27 4.10 -5.73 -10.69
N ALA A 28 3.94 -5.10 -9.52
CA ALA A 28 5.06 -4.61 -8.73
C ALA A 28 5.93 -5.77 -8.19
N ILE A 29 5.33 -6.86 -7.72
CA ILE A 29 6.07 -8.08 -7.34
C ILE A 29 6.88 -8.58 -8.54
N LYS A 30 6.25 -8.75 -9.71
CA LYS A 30 6.95 -9.23 -10.92
C LYS A 30 8.10 -8.32 -11.32
N ALA A 31 7.89 -7.01 -11.30
CA ALA A 31 8.92 -6.03 -11.62
C ALA A 31 10.10 -6.10 -10.62
N LEU A 32 9.83 -6.26 -9.32
CA LEU A 32 10.87 -6.41 -8.31
C LEU A 32 11.60 -7.76 -8.43
N ASP A 33 10.89 -8.85 -8.71
CA ASP A 33 11.48 -10.17 -8.94
C ASP A 33 12.48 -10.10 -10.12
N THR A 34 12.15 -9.42 -11.21
CA THR A 34 13.10 -9.24 -12.34
C THR A 34 14.34 -8.42 -11.98
N LEU A 35 14.26 -7.53 -10.97
CA LEU A 35 15.41 -6.77 -10.48
C LEU A 35 16.32 -7.61 -9.55
N THR A 36 15.85 -8.77 -9.09
CA THR A 36 16.63 -9.76 -8.32
C THR A 36 17.18 -10.89 -9.17
N GLU A 37 16.85 -10.96 -10.47
CA GLU A 37 17.44 -11.97 -11.35
C GLU A 37 18.96 -11.73 -11.45
N PRO A 38 19.80 -12.76 -11.23
CA PRO A 38 21.23 -12.61 -11.28
C PRO A 38 21.66 -12.17 -12.69
N THR A 39 22.03 -10.90 -12.83
CA THR A 39 22.68 -10.41 -14.04
C THR A 39 24.14 -10.86 -14.02
N LYS A 40 24.62 -11.38 -15.16
CA LYS A 40 25.92 -12.07 -15.32
C LYS A 40 27.19 -11.31 -14.88
N SER A 41 27.11 -10.09 -14.33
CA SER A 41 28.31 -9.25 -14.13
C SER A 41 28.36 -8.34 -12.90
N ALA A 42 27.50 -8.45 -11.89
CA ALA A 42 27.67 -7.63 -10.67
C ALA A 42 27.19 -8.34 -9.39
N PRO A 43 27.98 -8.31 -8.30
CA PRO A 43 27.53 -8.79 -7.00
C PRO A 43 26.49 -7.81 -6.46
N VAL A 44 25.23 -8.25 -6.37
CA VAL A 44 24.09 -7.39 -6.09
C VAL A 44 23.99 -7.13 -4.59
N LYS A 45 24.58 -6.02 -4.11
CA LYS A 45 24.35 -5.51 -2.74
C LYS A 45 22.86 -5.22 -2.44
N ASN A 46 22.01 -5.13 -3.46
CA ASN A 46 20.59 -4.77 -3.38
C ASN A 46 19.62 -5.96 -3.18
N GLU A 47 20.10 -7.21 -3.18
CA GLU A 47 19.22 -8.40 -3.08
C GLU A 47 18.43 -8.43 -1.76
N SER A 48 19.08 -8.07 -0.64
CA SER A 48 18.42 -8.07 0.67
C SER A 48 17.31 -7.00 0.77
N GLU A 49 17.51 -5.84 0.17
CA GLU A 49 16.54 -4.73 0.22
C GLU A 49 15.35 -5.00 -0.70
N ILE A 50 15.60 -5.53 -1.89
CA ILE A 50 14.53 -5.91 -2.82
C ILE A 50 13.75 -7.12 -2.25
N GLY A 51 14.44 -8.09 -1.64
CA GLY A 51 13.82 -9.19 -0.93
C GLY A 51 12.89 -8.73 0.20
N ASN A 52 13.29 -7.71 0.96
CA ASN A 52 12.43 -7.11 1.99
C ASN A 52 11.18 -6.46 1.40
N ALA A 53 11.30 -5.71 0.30
CA ALA A 53 10.15 -5.12 -0.39
C ALA A 53 9.20 -6.19 -0.94
N ILE A 54 9.72 -7.24 -1.58
CA ILE A 54 8.93 -8.39 -2.06
C ILE A 54 8.17 -9.05 -0.90
N ASN A 55 8.83 -9.25 0.25
CA ASN A 55 8.21 -9.84 1.42
C ASN A 55 7.08 -8.97 1.99
N ILE A 56 7.24 -7.64 2.00
CA ILE A 56 6.20 -6.70 2.43
C ILE A 56 5.00 -6.78 1.49
N ILE A 57 5.22 -6.77 0.16
CA ILE A 57 4.12 -6.85 -0.81
C ILE A 57 3.40 -8.19 -0.71
N LYS A 58 4.11 -9.30 -0.48
CA LYS A 58 3.47 -10.60 -0.21
C LYS A 58 2.59 -10.56 1.04
N LYS A 59 3.07 -9.96 2.14
CA LYS A 59 2.28 -9.81 3.38
C LYS A 59 1.00 -8.99 3.13
N ILE A 60 1.11 -7.89 2.40
CA ILE A 60 -0.04 -7.08 1.95
C ILE A 60 -1.07 -7.96 1.23
N THR A 61 -0.63 -8.71 0.21
CA THR A 61 -1.54 -9.54 -0.61
C THR A 61 -2.25 -10.58 0.26
N ILE A 62 -1.55 -11.18 1.22
CA ILE A 62 -2.14 -12.12 2.18
C ILE A 62 -3.18 -11.43 3.06
N LEU A 63 -2.86 -10.27 3.64
CA LEU A 63 -3.79 -9.52 4.49
C LEU A 63 -5.02 -9.05 3.70
N ASN A 64 -4.86 -8.55 2.48
CA ASN A 64 -5.96 -8.21 1.57
C ASN A 64 -6.89 -9.39 1.31
N SER A 65 -6.33 -10.59 1.09
CA SER A 65 -7.11 -11.83 0.94
C SER A 65 -7.88 -12.19 2.21
N GLN A 66 -7.20 -12.12 3.37
CA GLN A 66 -7.79 -12.37 4.68
C GLN A 66 -8.94 -11.41 5.02
N TYR A 67 -8.80 -10.13 4.69
CA TYR A 67 -9.87 -9.11 4.80
C TYR A 67 -11.03 -9.41 3.85
N SER A 68 -10.76 -9.87 2.63
CA SER A 68 -11.80 -10.24 1.66
C SER A 68 -12.67 -11.39 2.15
N THR A 69 -12.03 -12.43 2.72
CA THR A 69 -12.75 -13.55 3.33
C THR A 69 -13.58 -13.10 4.52
N LEU A 70 -13.01 -12.27 5.39
CA LEU A 70 -13.71 -11.74 6.55
C LEU A 70 -14.95 -10.95 6.13
N LEU A 71 -14.81 -10.05 5.17
CA LEU A 71 -15.89 -9.26 4.61
C LEU A 71 -17.03 -10.14 4.04
N ASN A 72 -16.69 -11.13 3.21
CA ASN A 72 -17.67 -12.04 2.63
C ASN A 72 -18.48 -12.78 3.70
N ASN A 73 -17.88 -13.07 4.85
CA ASN A 73 -18.56 -13.68 5.98
C ASN A 73 -19.43 -12.65 6.74
N TYR A 74 -18.99 -11.40 6.86
CA TYR A 74 -19.78 -10.32 7.48
C TYR A 74 -21.01 -9.92 6.67
N GLU A 75 -20.86 -9.74 5.35
CA GLU A 75 -21.97 -9.40 4.46
C GLU A 75 -23.05 -10.49 4.42
N LYS A 76 -22.66 -11.75 4.57
CA LYS A 76 -23.61 -12.88 4.64
C LYS A 76 -24.36 -12.99 5.97
N ASN A 77 -23.81 -12.44 7.06
CA ASN A 77 -24.30 -12.66 8.42
C ASN A 77 -25.00 -11.45 9.05
N ASP A 78 -25.20 -10.34 8.30
CA ASP A 78 -26.05 -9.18 8.63
C ASP A 78 -25.93 -8.60 10.06
N GLN A 79 -24.75 -8.70 10.69
CA GLN A 79 -24.63 -8.46 12.14
C GLN A 79 -24.35 -7.01 12.57
N ASN A 80 -24.03 -6.08 11.67
CA ASN A 80 -24.02 -4.64 11.94
C ASN A 80 -23.65 -3.90 10.64
N ASP A 81 -24.60 -3.20 10.01
CA ASP A 81 -24.32 -2.40 8.81
C ASP A 81 -23.10 -1.49 8.99
N LYS A 82 -22.93 -0.90 10.19
CA LYS A 82 -21.81 -0.01 10.48
C LYS A 82 -20.47 -0.74 10.53
N LEU A 83 -20.35 -1.85 11.26
CA LEU A 83 -19.07 -2.57 11.37
C LEU A 83 -18.63 -3.15 10.02
N SER A 84 -19.57 -3.64 9.21
CA SER A 84 -19.29 -4.10 7.85
C SER A 84 -18.77 -2.95 6.97
N GLN A 85 -19.38 -1.77 7.03
CA GLN A 85 -18.92 -0.58 6.31
C GLN A 85 -17.54 -0.12 6.75
N GLU A 86 -17.28 -0.11 8.07
CA GLU A 86 -15.98 0.26 8.61
C GLU A 86 -14.87 -0.72 8.18
N THR A 87 -15.19 -2.02 8.13
CA THR A 87 -14.29 -3.08 7.65
C THR A 87 -14.00 -2.95 6.15
N LEU A 88 -15.02 -2.65 5.33
CA LEU A 88 -14.88 -2.35 3.91
C LEU A 88 -13.91 -1.19 3.68
N TYR A 89 -14.07 -0.13 4.46
CA TYR A 89 -13.28 1.07 4.30
C TYR A 89 -11.80 0.82 4.66
N LEU A 90 -11.54 0.08 5.73
CA LEU A 90 -10.18 -0.30 6.10
C LEU A 90 -9.51 -1.14 5.01
N LYS A 91 -10.22 -2.12 4.43
CA LYS A 91 -9.69 -2.90 3.31
C LYS A 91 -9.30 -1.98 2.14
N PHE A 92 -10.15 -1.02 1.79
CA PHE A 92 -9.85 -0.04 0.75
C PHE A 92 -8.57 0.75 1.07
N LEU A 93 -8.42 1.24 2.30
CA LEU A 93 -7.22 1.96 2.74
C LEU A 93 -5.95 1.09 2.67
N LEU A 94 -6.02 -0.19 3.06
CA LEU A 94 -4.89 -1.11 2.92
C LEU A 94 -4.46 -1.23 1.47
N SER A 95 -5.43 -1.40 0.55
CA SER A 95 -5.16 -1.49 -0.88
C SER A 95 -4.59 -0.18 -1.46
N GLU A 96 -5.08 0.98 -1.04
CA GLU A 96 -4.51 2.29 -1.45
C GLU A 96 -3.05 2.43 -1.00
N ILE A 97 -2.79 2.22 0.30
CA ILE A 97 -1.47 2.29 0.90
C ILE A 97 -0.49 1.34 0.21
N SER A 98 -0.96 0.14 -0.13
CA SER A 98 -0.18 -0.89 -0.81
C SER A 98 0.19 -0.50 -2.23
N SER A 99 -0.74 0.09 -2.98
CA SER A 99 -0.47 0.65 -4.32
C SER A 99 0.55 1.78 -4.25
N ILE A 100 0.42 2.69 -3.28
CA ILE A 100 1.34 3.82 -3.08
C ILE A 100 2.73 3.31 -2.73
N TYR A 101 2.84 2.36 -1.80
CA TYR A 101 4.11 1.72 -1.41
C TYR A 101 4.78 1.07 -2.63
N SER A 102 4.04 0.25 -3.37
CA SER A 102 4.54 -0.45 -4.55
C SER A 102 5.09 0.52 -5.60
N LYS A 103 4.38 1.63 -5.86
CA LYS A 103 4.84 2.69 -6.75
C LYS A 103 6.11 3.38 -6.22
N GLY A 104 6.14 3.72 -4.94
CA GLY A 104 7.29 4.38 -4.31
C GLY A 104 8.55 3.54 -4.38
N VAL A 105 8.47 2.27 -4.00
CA VAL A 105 9.59 1.32 -4.12
C VAL A 105 10.03 1.21 -5.58
N PHE A 106 9.09 1.07 -6.53
CA PHE A 106 9.43 1.00 -7.94
C PHE A 106 10.18 2.26 -8.43
N PHE A 107 9.72 3.47 -8.05
CA PHE A 107 10.39 4.70 -8.42
C PHE A 107 11.81 4.77 -7.85
N LEU A 108 12.01 4.45 -6.58
CA LEU A 108 13.32 4.45 -5.94
C LEU A 108 14.30 3.47 -6.60
N LYS A 109 13.82 2.29 -6.99
CA LYS A 109 14.67 1.26 -7.62
C LYS A 109 14.96 1.58 -9.09
N LYS A 110 14.02 2.15 -9.84
CA LYS A 110 14.20 2.50 -11.25
C LYS A 110 15.04 3.76 -11.48
N ASP A 111 14.95 4.73 -10.58
CA ASP A 111 15.54 6.06 -10.82
C ASP A 111 17.03 6.12 -10.47
N ASN A 112 17.87 6.36 -11.47
CA ASN A 112 19.32 6.50 -11.30
C ASN A 112 19.76 7.93 -10.91
N MET A 113 18.83 8.89 -10.87
CA MET A 113 19.08 10.31 -10.58
C MET A 113 19.01 10.66 -9.09
N ILE A 114 18.42 9.76 -8.29
CA ILE A 114 18.30 9.91 -6.84
C ILE A 114 19.55 9.29 -6.22
N SER A 115 20.22 10.03 -5.35
CA SER A 115 21.43 9.53 -4.66
C SER A 115 21.08 8.37 -3.73
N GLN A 116 22.04 7.48 -3.46
CA GLN A 116 21.80 6.34 -2.57
C GLN A 116 21.34 6.78 -1.18
N SER A 117 21.91 7.84 -0.60
CA SER A 117 21.48 8.38 0.70
C SER A 117 20.04 8.91 0.71
N GLU A 118 19.59 9.50 -0.40
CA GLU A 118 18.19 9.90 -0.56
C GLU A 118 17.28 8.67 -0.67
N LYS A 119 17.71 7.65 -1.44
CA LYS A 119 16.98 6.36 -1.53
C LYS A 119 16.82 5.71 -0.17
N ASP A 120 17.91 5.57 0.60
CA ASP A 120 17.89 4.98 1.93
C ASP A 120 16.92 5.71 2.87
N SER A 121 16.88 7.05 2.77
CA SER A 121 15.96 7.88 3.55
C SER A 121 14.50 7.63 3.17
N TYR A 122 14.19 7.61 1.88
CA TYR A 122 12.84 7.32 1.39
C TYR A 122 12.42 5.88 1.71
N GLU A 123 13.30 4.89 1.51
CA GLU A 123 13.04 3.49 1.84
C GLU A 123 12.72 3.31 3.32
N LYS A 124 13.46 3.98 4.22
CA LYS A 124 13.16 3.97 5.65
C LYS A 124 11.76 4.50 5.94
N ILE A 125 11.36 5.60 5.31
CA ILE A 125 10.01 6.19 5.47
C ILE A 125 8.94 5.22 4.96
N TYR A 126 9.09 4.68 3.74
CA TYR A 126 8.13 3.72 3.18
C TYR A 126 8.01 2.47 4.05
N ASN A 127 9.14 1.87 4.43
CA ASN A 127 9.16 0.63 5.21
C ASN A 127 8.58 0.83 6.62
N THR A 128 8.86 1.95 7.27
CA THR A 128 8.24 2.27 8.57
C THR A 128 6.74 2.43 8.41
N THR A 129 6.32 3.26 7.46
CA THR A 129 4.91 3.59 7.27
C THR A 129 4.07 2.37 6.88
N ILE A 130 4.57 1.52 5.97
CA ILE A 130 3.85 0.31 5.57
C ILE A 130 3.82 -0.72 6.70
N THR A 131 4.90 -0.86 7.48
CA THR A 131 4.95 -1.82 8.59
C THR A 131 3.91 -1.47 9.65
N GLU A 132 3.87 -0.21 10.09
CA GLU A 132 2.85 0.25 11.04
C GLU A 132 1.43 0.10 10.47
N SER A 133 1.26 0.34 9.16
CA SER A 133 -0.04 0.14 8.51
C SER A 133 -0.47 -1.32 8.62
N LEU A 134 0.42 -2.27 8.30
CA LEU A 134 0.15 -3.71 8.33
C LEU A 134 -0.13 -4.21 9.75
N GLU A 135 0.60 -3.71 10.75
CA GLU A 135 0.38 -4.05 12.16
C GLU A 135 -1.01 -3.62 12.63
N ASP A 136 -1.43 -2.40 12.30
CA ASP A 136 -2.77 -1.91 12.62
C ASP A 136 -3.86 -2.72 11.89
N PHE A 137 -3.63 -3.10 10.63
CA PHE A 137 -4.56 -3.95 9.88
C PHE A 137 -4.67 -5.36 10.47
N ASP A 138 -3.56 -5.97 10.86
CA ASP A 138 -3.56 -7.28 11.55
C ASP A 138 -4.29 -7.20 12.88
N PHE A 139 -4.02 -6.15 13.67
CA PHE A 139 -4.71 -5.93 14.93
C PHE A 139 -6.23 -5.81 14.76
N VAL A 140 -6.69 -5.05 13.75
CA VAL A 140 -8.11 -4.94 13.45
C VAL A 140 -8.73 -6.28 13.04
N LEU A 141 -8.04 -7.07 12.20
CA LEU A 141 -8.53 -8.41 11.83
C LEU A 141 -8.76 -9.27 13.06
N ARG A 142 -7.80 -9.26 13.99
CA ARG A 142 -7.85 -10.08 15.21
C ARG A 142 -9.01 -9.69 16.12
N ILE A 143 -9.24 -8.39 16.35
CA ILE A 143 -10.37 -7.94 17.19
C ILE A 143 -11.72 -8.21 16.52
N ILE A 144 -11.82 -8.09 15.19
CA ILE A 144 -13.05 -8.34 14.45
C ILE A 144 -13.37 -9.85 14.48
N ARG A 145 -12.38 -10.70 14.25
CA ARG A 145 -12.53 -12.16 14.32
C ARG A 145 -12.68 -12.71 15.73
N ASN A 146 -12.58 -11.85 16.75
CA ASN A 146 -12.58 -12.26 18.16
C ASN A 146 -11.44 -13.25 18.48
N GLU A 147 -10.31 -13.13 17.78
CA GLU A 147 -9.11 -13.95 18.00
C GLU A 147 -8.39 -13.46 19.26
N ASN A 148 -8.72 -14.08 20.40
CA ASN A 148 -8.11 -13.82 21.71
C ASN A 148 -8.35 -12.42 22.31
N ILE A 149 -9.18 -11.58 21.68
CA ILE A 149 -9.51 -10.23 22.16
C ILE A 149 -11.04 -10.05 22.16
N GLN A 150 -11.67 -10.25 23.32
CA GLN A 150 -13.11 -10.01 23.47
C GLN A 150 -13.41 -8.52 23.64
N MET A 151 -14.09 -7.94 22.67
CA MET A 151 -14.47 -6.53 22.69
C MET A 151 -15.90 -6.34 22.17
N SER A 152 -16.66 -5.39 22.72
CA SER A 152 -18.02 -5.12 22.23
C SER A 152 -17.97 -4.41 20.87
N ASN A 153 -18.99 -4.62 20.02
CA ASN A 153 -19.08 -3.99 18.69
C ASN A 153 -18.88 -2.46 18.74
N LYS A 154 -19.40 -1.78 19.76
CA LYS A 154 -19.22 -0.33 19.95
C LYS A 154 -17.75 0.05 20.13
N LYS A 155 -17.00 -0.73 20.91
CA LYS A 155 -15.57 -0.51 21.13
C LYS A 155 -14.75 -0.86 19.90
N ILE A 156 -15.07 -1.97 19.21
CA ILE A 156 -14.43 -2.35 17.94
C ILE A 156 -14.56 -1.22 16.91
N ILE A 157 -15.77 -0.68 16.73
CA ILE A 157 -16.01 0.43 15.81
C ILE A 157 -15.14 1.65 16.16
N ALA A 158 -15.03 2.03 17.43
CA ALA A 158 -14.19 3.16 17.84
C ALA A 158 -12.69 2.93 17.56
N VAL A 159 -12.19 1.71 17.77
CA VAL A 159 -10.81 1.34 17.44
C VAL A 159 -10.59 1.39 15.93
N VAL A 160 -11.54 0.87 15.14
CA VAL A 160 -11.47 0.92 13.68
C VAL A 160 -11.47 2.37 13.17
N GLU A 161 -12.30 3.24 13.73
CA GLU A 161 -12.34 4.67 13.37
C GLU A 161 -11.00 5.37 13.67
N ASP A 162 -10.38 5.11 14.83
CA ASP A 162 -9.04 5.62 15.18
C ASP A 162 -7.96 5.14 14.20
N ILE A 163 -7.95 3.83 13.92
CA ILE A 163 -7.00 3.23 12.99
C ILE A 163 -7.19 3.80 11.59
N LYS A 164 -8.42 3.97 11.10
CA LYS A 164 -8.68 4.63 9.81
C LYS A 164 -8.04 6.01 9.73
N SER A 165 -8.16 6.82 10.79
CA SER A 165 -7.54 8.15 10.82
C SER A 165 -6.02 8.08 10.65
N LYS A 166 -5.36 7.15 11.35
CA LYS A 166 -3.92 6.89 11.19
C LYS A 166 -3.58 6.43 9.77
N GLN A 167 -4.35 5.52 9.20
CA GLN A 167 -4.14 5.02 7.83
C GLN A 167 -4.25 6.14 6.79
N PHE A 168 -5.18 7.08 6.95
CA PHE A 168 -5.24 8.27 6.07
C PHE A 168 -3.96 9.10 6.12
N GLN A 169 -3.47 9.41 7.32
CA GLN A 169 -2.24 10.18 7.50
C GLN A 169 -1.04 9.47 6.85
N ARG A 170 -0.96 8.15 7.02
CA ARG A 170 0.09 7.31 6.41
C ARG A 170 0.00 7.29 4.89
N ARG A 171 -1.20 7.13 4.33
CA ARG A 171 -1.47 7.21 2.89
C ARG A 171 -1.00 8.55 2.32
N ASP A 172 -1.42 9.65 2.94
CA ASP A 172 -1.11 11.01 2.46
C ASP A 172 0.38 11.30 2.56
N THR A 173 1.03 10.83 3.63
CA THR A 173 2.50 10.92 3.80
C THR A 173 3.23 10.19 2.67
N MET A 174 2.88 8.92 2.39
CA MET A 174 3.55 8.16 1.32
C MET A 174 3.24 8.71 -0.08
N SER A 175 2.03 9.21 -0.33
CA SER A 175 1.68 9.88 -1.59
C SER A 175 2.52 11.14 -1.81
N PHE A 176 2.67 11.98 -0.78
CA PHE A 176 3.52 13.16 -0.83
C PHE A 176 4.97 12.80 -1.22
N TYR A 177 5.52 11.73 -0.66
CA TYR A 177 6.87 11.28 -1.02
C TYR A 177 6.96 10.72 -2.45
N ASN A 178 5.95 10.00 -2.93
CA ASN A 178 5.90 9.57 -4.34
C ASN A 178 5.92 10.76 -5.31
N GLU A 179 5.15 11.81 -5.00
CA GLU A 179 5.11 13.05 -5.79
C GLU A 179 6.46 13.75 -5.75
N LYS A 180 7.07 13.88 -4.56
CA LYS A 180 8.39 14.50 -4.39
C LYS A 180 9.48 13.77 -5.17
N ILE A 181 9.52 12.44 -5.09
CA ILE A 181 10.45 11.60 -5.85
C ILE A 181 10.30 11.85 -7.35
N SER A 182 9.06 11.90 -7.84
CA SER A 182 8.77 12.13 -9.26
C SER A 182 9.20 13.54 -9.70
N SER A 183 8.90 14.57 -8.90
CA SER A 183 9.27 15.95 -9.21
C SER A 183 10.79 16.18 -9.18
N ASP A 184 11.48 15.59 -8.19
CA ASP A 184 12.93 15.69 -8.07
C ASP A 184 13.63 14.99 -9.25
N SER A 185 13.09 13.84 -9.68
CA SER A 185 13.53 13.13 -10.88
C SER A 185 13.42 14.00 -12.14
N ASP A 186 12.24 14.59 -12.36
CA ASP A 186 11.95 15.36 -13.56
C ASP A 186 12.75 16.67 -13.62
N TYR A 187 12.94 17.33 -12.47
CA TYR A 187 13.80 18.51 -12.36
C TYR A 187 15.27 18.18 -12.68
N LYS A 188 15.78 17.04 -12.18
CA LYS A 188 17.15 16.58 -12.47
C LYS A 188 17.34 16.23 -13.95
N LYS A 189 16.36 15.60 -14.61
CA LYS A 189 16.39 15.32 -16.06
C LYS A 189 16.43 16.60 -16.90
N LEU A 190 15.59 17.58 -16.58
CA LEU A 190 15.56 18.88 -17.26
C LEU A 190 16.92 19.57 -17.18
N ASN A 191 17.55 19.59 -16.01
CA ASN A 191 18.86 20.21 -15.82
C ASN A 191 20.02 19.47 -16.49
N GLN A 192 19.92 18.16 -16.74
CA GLN A 192 20.90 17.43 -17.54
C GLN A 192 20.80 17.77 -19.03
N ASN A 193 19.58 17.91 -19.55
CA ASN A 193 19.35 18.28 -20.95
C ASN A 193 19.84 19.71 -21.26
N VAL A 194 19.75 20.63 -20.29
CA VAL A 194 20.28 22.00 -20.44
C VAL A 194 21.82 22.05 -20.40
N LYS A 195 22.48 21.06 -19.78
CA LYS A 195 23.95 20.99 -19.65
C LYS A 195 24.65 20.22 -20.79
N GLN A 196 23.94 19.70 -21.78
CA GLN A 196 24.57 19.24 -23.02
C GLN A 196 24.67 20.43 -23.99
N PRO A 197 25.83 21.10 -24.13
CA PRO A 197 25.99 22.06 -25.20
C PRO A 197 25.91 21.33 -26.53
N ASN A 198 25.09 21.85 -27.45
CA ASN A 198 25.09 21.47 -28.86
C ASN A 198 26.54 21.43 -29.36
N LYS A 199 27.09 20.21 -29.52
CA LYS A 199 28.28 20.00 -30.33
C LYS A 199 27.80 19.82 -31.77
N HIS A 200 27.68 20.93 -32.47
CA HIS A 200 27.74 20.99 -33.93
C HIS A 200 28.75 22.06 -34.33
#